data_AF-A0A3M1LNJ4-F1
#
_entry.id   AF-A0A3M1LNJ4-F1
#
_cell.length_a   1.000
_cell.length_b   1.000
_cell.length_c   1.000
_cell.angle_alpha   90.00
_cell.angle_beta   90.00
_cell.angle_gamma   90.00
#
_symmetry.space_group_name_H-M   'P 1'
#
loop_
_entity.id
_entity.type
_entity.pdbx_description
1 polymer ?
#
loop_
_entity_poly.entity_id
_entity_poly.type
_entity_poly.pdbx_seq_one_letter_code
_entity_poly.pdbx_strand_id
1 'polypeptide(L)'
;RTERYRLNARDFAEMAELCGRTGLEGLTVWGEPSPYHATVEMSYLAFARFSWSPDLAWESFMAEDAAPRLGGLDAAREFFAIAGELDANQVMDPERLRALANRAAAHRAEDEAGRRWLSLEDQIARRRYMGA
;
A
#
# COMPACT_ATOMS: atom_id res chain seq x y z
N ARG A 1 -13.09 11.74 -2.90
CA ARG A 1 -13.57 10.47 -3.52
C ARG A 1 -12.38 9.78 -4.19
N THR A 2 -11.57 9.04 -3.42
CA THR A 2 -10.36 8.33 -3.90
C THR A 2 -10.06 7.05 -3.10
N GLU A 3 -11.05 6.45 -2.45
CA GLU A 3 -10.83 5.21 -1.66
C GLU A 3 -10.50 3.99 -2.52
N ARG A 4 -10.72 4.06 -3.84
CA ARG A 4 -10.57 2.91 -4.73
C ARG A 4 -9.16 2.31 -4.72
N TYR A 5 -8.11 3.13 -4.58
CA TYR A 5 -6.71 2.68 -4.63
C TYR A 5 -5.98 2.87 -3.29
N ARG A 6 -6.74 2.91 -2.21
CA ARG A 6 -6.21 3.00 -0.84
C ARG A 6 -5.34 1.77 -0.52
N LEU A 7 -4.27 1.98 0.23
CA LEU A 7 -3.46 0.93 0.81
C LEU A 7 -4.12 0.39 2.09
N ASN A 8 -4.92 -0.67 1.95
CA ASN A 8 -5.66 -1.32 3.04
C ASN A 8 -4.83 -2.37 3.80
N ALA A 9 -3.52 -2.48 3.54
CA ALA A 9 -2.69 -3.55 4.10
C ALA A 9 -2.72 -3.61 5.64
N ARG A 10 -2.70 -2.47 6.32
CA ARG A 10 -2.84 -2.38 7.79
C ARG A 10 -4.24 -2.77 8.25
N ASP A 11 -5.26 -2.25 7.57
CA ASP A 11 -6.66 -2.56 7.88
C ASP A 11 -6.91 -4.08 7.78
N PHE A 12 -6.36 -4.76 6.77
CA PHE A 12 -6.47 -6.21 6.63
C PHE A 12 -5.72 -6.99 7.72
N ALA A 13 -4.54 -6.53 8.12
CA ALA A 13 -3.80 -7.15 9.21
C ALA A 13 -4.60 -7.10 10.53
N GLU A 14 -5.12 -5.92 10.87
CA GLU A 14 -5.92 -5.70 12.09
C GLU A 14 -7.22 -6.51 12.08
N MET A 15 -7.92 -6.53 10.94
CA MET A 15 -9.15 -7.34 10.81
C MET A 15 -8.86 -8.84 10.92
N ALA A 16 -7.76 -9.33 10.35
CA ALA A 16 -7.40 -10.73 10.43
C ALA A 16 -7.03 -11.14 11.87
N GLU A 17 -6.26 -10.31 12.57
CA GLU A 17 -5.95 -10.51 14.00
C GLU A 17 -7.25 -10.57 14.83
N LEU A 18 -8.18 -9.64 14.59
CA LEU A 18 -9.46 -9.61 15.27
C LEU A 18 -10.28 -10.87 14.98
N CYS A 19 -10.34 -11.34 13.73
CA CYS A 19 -11.01 -12.60 13.38
C CYS A 19 -10.41 -13.78 14.14
N GLY A 20 -9.09 -13.95 14.11
CA GLY A 20 -8.40 -15.01 14.84
C GLY A 20 -8.69 -14.98 16.35
N ARG A 21 -8.71 -13.79 16.95
CA ARG A 21 -8.99 -13.60 18.38
C ARG A 21 -10.44 -13.84 18.78
N THR A 22 -11.37 -13.63 17.86
CA THR A 22 -12.82 -13.74 18.11
C THR A 22 -13.40 -15.09 17.69
N GLY A 23 -12.59 -15.98 17.10
CA GLY A 23 -13.01 -17.29 16.63
C GLY A 23 -13.77 -17.24 15.29
N LEU A 24 -13.62 -16.16 14.52
CA LEU A 24 -14.12 -16.10 13.15
C LEU A 24 -13.17 -16.85 12.21
N GLU A 25 -13.72 -17.52 11.21
CA GLU A 25 -12.95 -18.40 10.31
C GLU A 25 -12.20 -17.65 9.20
N GLY A 26 -12.43 -16.35 9.03
CA GLY A 26 -11.67 -15.54 8.07
C GLY A 26 -12.39 -14.27 7.62
N LEU A 27 -11.86 -13.73 6.53
CA LEU A 27 -12.33 -12.52 5.87
C LEU A 27 -12.64 -12.82 4.41
N THR A 28 -13.60 -12.09 3.85
CA THR A 28 -13.88 -12.06 2.41
C THR A 28 -13.92 -10.61 1.96
N VAL A 29 -13.24 -10.29 0.86
CA VAL A 29 -13.25 -8.93 0.29
C VAL A 29 -13.80 -8.99 -1.14
N TRP A 30 -14.56 -7.95 -1.51
CA TRP A 30 -15.25 -7.84 -2.79
C TRP A 30 -14.88 -6.53 -3.50
N GLY A 31 -14.81 -6.57 -4.82
CA GLY A 31 -14.85 -5.35 -5.65
C GLY A 31 -13.54 -4.57 -5.73
N GLU A 32 -12.40 -5.21 -5.48
CA GLU A 32 -11.13 -4.52 -5.42
C GLU A 32 -10.49 -4.33 -6.81
N PRO A 33 -9.71 -3.25 -7.04
CA PRO A 33 -9.15 -2.93 -8.35
C PRO A 33 -8.04 -3.90 -8.79
N SER A 34 -7.58 -3.72 -10.03
CA SER A 34 -6.45 -4.50 -10.54
C SER A 34 -5.20 -4.39 -9.64
N PRO A 35 -4.47 -5.50 -9.39
CA PRO A 35 -3.18 -5.50 -8.69
C PRO A 35 -2.08 -4.80 -9.49
N TYR A 36 -2.38 -4.28 -10.69
CA TYR A 36 -1.52 -3.33 -11.36
C TYR A 36 -1.20 -2.11 -10.47
N HIS A 37 -2.13 -1.65 -9.64
CA HIS A 37 -1.86 -0.60 -8.66
C HIS A 37 -1.13 -1.20 -7.45
N ALA A 38 0.09 -0.74 -7.18
CA ALA A 38 0.93 -1.33 -6.14
C ALA A 38 0.33 -1.23 -4.74
N THR A 39 -0.44 -0.17 -4.43
CA THR A 39 -1.17 -0.07 -3.16
C THR A 39 -2.19 -1.20 -2.99
N VAL A 40 -2.88 -1.58 -4.07
CA VAL A 40 -3.83 -2.70 -4.08
C VAL A 40 -3.09 -4.03 -4.00
N GLU A 41 -2.01 -4.20 -4.76
CA GLU A 41 -1.16 -5.40 -4.71
C GLU A 41 -0.64 -5.68 -3.29
N MET A 42 -0.11 -4.65 -2.62
CA MET A 42 0.38 -4.77 -1.24
C MET A 42 -0.75 -5.06 -0.26
N SER A 43 -1.95 -4.52 -0.52
CA SER A 43 -3.14 -4.83 0.29
C SER A 43 -3.55 -6.28 0.16
N TYR A 44 -3.57 -6.84 -1.05
CA TYR A 44 -3.86 -8.27 -1.26
C TYR A 44 -2.81 -9.19 -0.66
N LEU A 45 -1.55 -8.78 -0.76
CA LEU A 45 -0.46 -9.53 -0.15
C LEU A 45 -0.66 -9.56 1.37
N ALA A 46 -0.95 -8.43 2.01
CA ALA A 46 -1.27 -8.40 3.43
C ALA A 46 -2.49 -9.26 3.75
N PHE A 47 -3.59 -9.10 3.00
CA PHE A 47 -4.79 -9.92 3.16
C PHE A 47 -4.47 -11.42 3.15
N ALA A 48 -3.72 -11.90 2.17
CA ALA A 48 -3.33 -13.30 2.05
C ALA A 48 -2.43 -13.76 3.21
N ARG A 49 -1.47 -12.94 3.64
CA ARG A 49 -0.51 -13.29 4.69
C ARG A 49 -1.16 -13.32 6.08
N PHE A 50 -1.93 -12.30 6.42
CA PHE A 50 -2.54 -12.19 7.74
C PHE A 50 -3.79 -13.07 7.90
N SER A 51 -4.55 -13.34 6.84
CA SER A 51 -5.63 -14.34 6.93
C SER A 51 -5.11 -15.77 7.09
N TRP A 52 -3.89 -16.05 6.59
CA TRP A 52 -3.22 -17.32 6.83
C TRP A 52 -2.56 -17.41 8.22
N SER A 53 -1.96 -16.32 8.69
CA SER A 53 -1.31 -16.23 10.00
C SER A 53 -1.71 -14.92 10.70
N PRO A 54 -2.83 -14.91 11.44
CA PRO A 54 -3.34 -13.70 12.09
C PRO A 54 -2.42 -13.06 13.12
N ASP A 55 -1.47 -13.84 13.67
CA ASP A 55 -0.47 -13.43 14.64
C ASP A 55 0.88 -13.02 14.01
N LEU A 56 0.97 -12.99 12.67
CA LEU A 56 2.15 -12.53 11.96
C LEU A 56 2.52 -11.11 12.42
N ALA A 57 3.80 -10.89 12.72
CA ALA A 57 4.27 -9.55 13.05
C ALA A 57 4.31 -8.66 11.80
N TRP A 58 3.88 -7.40 11.92
CA TRP A 58 3.94 -6.44 10.81
C TRP A 58 5.34 -6.27 10.24
N GLU A 59 6.38 -6.22 11.09
CA GLU A 59 7.75 -6.07 10.62
C GLU A 59 8.24 -7.29 9.83
N SER A 60 7.75 -8.50 10.15
CA SER A 60 8.01 -9.69 9.35
C SER A 60 7.36 -9.58 7.97
N PHE A 61 6.09 -9.15 7.90
CA PHE A 61 5.44 -8.85 6.62
C PHE A 61 6.22 -7.81 5.80
N MET A 62 6.69 -6.73 6.45
CA MET A 62 7.49 -5.71 5.76
C MET A 62 8.80 -6.27 5.21
N ALA A 63 9.54 -7.05 6.01
CA ALA A 63 10.85 -7.57 5.65
C ALA A 63 10.80 -8.73 4.65
N GLU A 64 9.84 -9.63 4.78
CA GLU A 64 9.80 -10.87 4.02
C GLU A 64 8.88 -10.80 2.79
N ASP A 65 7.80 -10.01 2.87
CA ASP A 65 6.79 -9.96 1.82
C ASP A 65 6.87 -8.65 1.01
N ALA A 66 6.85 -7.49 1.67
CA ALA A 66 6.84 -6.20 0.98
C ALA A 66 8.22 -5.80 0.42
N ALA A 67 9.28 -5.94 1.21
CA ALA A 67 10.64 -5.51 0.84
C ALA A 67 11.14 -6.11 -0.47
N PRO A 68 11.04 -7.43 -0.74
CA PRO A 68 11.52 -8.01 -2.00
C PRO A 68 10.80 -7.46 -3.24
N ARG A 69 9.56 -6.96 -3.09
CA ARG A 69 8.74 -6.46 -4.20
C ARG A 69 8.97 -4.98 -4.50
N LEU A 70 9.46 -4.23 -3.51
CA LEU A 70 9.59 -2.76 -3.57
C LEU A 70 11.04 -2.28 -3.65
N GLY A 71 12.01 -3.20 -3.74
CA GLY A 71 13.43 -2.88 -3.89
C GLY A 71 14.22 -2.82 -2.57
N GLY A 72 13.72 -3.46 -1.51
CA GLY A 72 14.35 -3.52 -0.19
C GLY A 72 13.47 -2.96 0.91
N LEU A 73 13.90 -3.15 2.17
CA LEU A 73 13.11 -2.79 3.35
C LEU A 73 12.91 -1.28 3.49
N ASP A 74 13.95 -0.49 3.24
CA ASP A 74 13.85 0.97 3.34
C ASP A 74 12.91 1.54 2.26
N ALA A 75 12.99 1.00 1.04
CA ALA A 75 12.06 1.35 -0.03
C ALA A 75 10.62 0.94 0.32
N ALA A 76 10.41 -0.26 0.87
CA ALA A 76 9.07 -0.67 1.30
C ALA A 76 8.50 0.25 2.38
N ARG A 77 9.31 0.64 3.38
CA ARG A 77 8.88 1.57 4.43
C ARG A 77 8.50 2.94 3.85
N GLU A 78 9.31 3.44 2.93
CA GLU A 78 9.04 4.71 2.24
C GLU A 78 7.76 4.65 1.40
N PHE A 79 7.54 3.55 0.68
CA PHE A 79 6.32 3.33 -0.11
C PHE A 79 5.07 3.39 0.77
N PHE A 80 5.07 2.63 1.87
CA PHE A 80 3.94 2.59 2.81
C PHE A 80 3.72 3.93 3.50
N ALA A 81 4.79 4.67 3.81
CA ALA A 81 4.69 6.00 4.38
C ALA A 81 4.04 7.00 3.41
N ILE A 82 4.47 7.02 2.14
CA ILE A 82 3.90 7.90 1.12
C ILE A 82 2.43 7.54 0.85
N ALA A 83 2.13 6.26 0.63
CA ALA A 83 0.77 5.79 0.38
C ALA A 83 -0.16 6.09 1.58
N GLY A 84 0.29 5.80 2.80
CA GLY A 84 -0.45 6.09 4.02
C GLY A 84 -0.73 7.59 4.19
N GLU A 85 0.23 8.45 3.84
CA GLU A 85 0.03 9.90 3.89
C GLU A 85 -1.03 10.36 2.87
N LEU A 86 -1.02 9.82 1.64
CA LEU A 86 -2.03 10.11 0.62
C LEU A 86 -3.43 9.67 1.05
N ASP A 87 -3.53 8.53 1.73
CA ASP A 87 -4.80 7.97 2.18
C ASP A 87 -5.36 8.70 3.40
N ALA A 88 -4.49 9.17 4.30
CA ALA A 88 -4.88 9.93 5.48
C ALA A 88 -5.40 11.34 5.17
N ASN A 89 -4.97 11.93 4.06
CA ASN A 89 -5.27 13.32 3.73
C ASN A 89 -6.18 13.40 2.51
N GLN A 90 -7.46 13.70 2.72
CA GLN A 90 -8.42 13.88 1.61
C GLN A 90 -8.14 15.12 0.75
N VAL A 91 -7.60 16.17 1.37
CA VAL A 91 -7.14 17.40 0.72
C VAL A 91 -5.67 17.57 1.04
N MET A 92 -4.82 17.74 0.03
CA MET A 92 -3.38 17.96 0.22
C MET A 92 -2.90 19.21 -0.52
N ASP A 93 -1.93 19.90 0.07
CA ASP A 93 -1.20 20.97 -0.60
C ASP A 93 -0.53 20.42 -1.88
N PRO A 94 -0.75 21.05 -3.06
CA PRO A 94 -0.06 20.70 -4.29
C PRO A 94 1.46 20.65 -4.16
N GLU A 95 2.06 21.48 -3.30
CA GLU A 95 3.50 21.47 -3.08
C GLU A 95 3.95 20.21 -2.33
N ARG A 96 3.13 19.75 -1.37
CA ARG A 96 3.36 18.47 -0.69
C ARG A 96 3.20 17.30 -1.64
N LEU A 97 2.18 17.31 -2.50
CA LEU A 97 2.01 16.28 -3.54
C LEU A 97 3.22 16.22 -4.48
N ARG A 98 3.80 17.37 -4.86
CA ARG A 98 5.04 17.42 -5.65
C ARG A 98 6.23 16.82 -4.90
N ALA A 99 6.37 17.11 -3.61
CA ALA A 99 7.44 16.53 -2.80
C ALA A 99 7.31 14.99 -2.69
N LEU A 100 6.09 14.48 -2.49
CA LEU A 100 5.83 13.03 -2.48
C LEU A 100 6.12 12.38 -3.82
N ALA A 101 5.72 13.00 -4.94
CA ALA A 101 6.02 12.51 -6.28
C ALA A 101 7.54 12.41 -6.52
N ASN A 102 8.31 13.42 -6.09
CA ASN A 102 9.78 13.39 -6.22
C ASN A 102 10.41 12.26 -5.38
N ARG A 103 9.90 12.01 -4.17
CA ARG A 103 10.35 10.88 -3.33
C ARG A 103 10.05 9.54 -4.00
N ALA A 104 8.84 9.36 -4.53
CA ALA A 104 8.48 8.15 -5.26
C ALA A 104 9.33 7.96 -6.53
N ALA A 105 9.59 9.04 -7.28
CA ALA A 105 10.39 9.02 -8.50
C ALA A 105 11.86 8.63 -8.26
N ALA A 106 12.39 8.82 -7.04
CA ALA A 106 13.74 8.41 -6.67
C ALA A 106 13.93 6.88 -6.68
N HIS A 107 12.85 6.11 -6.66
CA HIS A 107 12.86 4.65 -6.69
C HIS A 107 12.56 4.06 -8.08
N ARG A 108 12.54 4.88 -9.13
CA ARG A 108 12.36 4.41 -10.51
C ARG A 108 13.49 3.46 -10.89
N ALA A 109 13.10 2.33 -11.47
CA ALA A 109 13.99 1.29 -12.00
C ALA A 109 13.31 0.64 -13.21
N GLU A 110 14.07 -0.10 -14.02
CA GLU A 110 13.56 -0.81 -15.21
C GLU A 110 12.97 -2.20 -14.87
N ASP A 111 12.77 -2.49 -13.58
CA ASP A 111 12.25 -3.76 -13.09
C ASP A 111 10.82 -3.64 -12.52
N GLU A 112 10.31 -4.75 -11.99
CA GLU A 112 8.98 -4.82 -11.39
C GLU A 112 8.83 -3.96 -10.13
N ALA A 113 9.92 -3.71 -9.39
CA ALA A 113 9.89 -2.78 -8.26
C ALA A 113 9.70 -1.35 -8.77
N GLY A 114 10.44 -0.95 -9.79
CA GLY A 114 10.29 0.33 -10.48
C GLY A 114 8.87 0.54 -11.02
N ARG A 115 8.26 -0.49 -11.65
CA ARG A 115 6.85 -0.46 -12.08
C ARG A 115 5.89 -0.14 -10.93
N ARG A 116 6.07 -0.76 -9.76
CA ARG A 116 5.23 -0.50 -8.58
C ARG A 116 5.34 0.94 -8.10
N TRP A 117 6.56 1.46 -8.05
CA TRP A 117 6.81 2.87 -7.71
C TRP A 117 6.20 3.84 -8.72
N LEU A 118 6.29 3.55 -10.02
CA LEU A 118 5.61 4.33 -11.07
C LEU A 118 4.09 4.36 -10.87
N SER A 119 3.48 3.27 -10.41
CA SER A 119 2.03 3.25 -10.15
C SER A 119 1.63 4.16 -8.97
N LEU A 120 2.47 4.27 -7.93
CA LEU A 120 2.27 5.20 -6.82
C LEU A 120 2.48 6.65 -7.27
N GLU A 121 3.48 6.89 -8.12
CA GLU A 121 3.71 8.21 -8.71
C GLU A 121 2.51 8.67 -9.55
N ASP A 122 1.95 7.79 -10.40
CA ASP A 122 0.73 8.08 -11.17
C ASP A 122 -0.45 8.38 -10.24
N GLN A 123 -0.61 7.65 -9.14
CA GLN A 123 -1.65 7.93 -8.14
C GLN A 123 -1.49 9.34 -7.53
N ILE A 124 -0.26 9.76 -7.21
CA ILE A 124 0.02 11.13 -6.73
C ILE A 124 -0.30 12.16 -7.81
N ALA A 125 0.12 11.92 -9.05
CA ALA A 125 -0.14 12.82 -10.18
C ALA A 125 -1.64 12.98 -10.42
N ARG A 126 -2.39 11.87 -10.46
CA ARG A 126 -3.85 11.86 -10.54
C ARG A 126 -4.50 12.75 -9.48
N ARG A 127 -4.02 12.67 -8.24
CA ARG A 127 -4.53 13.50 -7.15
C ARG A 127 -4.28 14.98 -7.38
N ARG A 128 -3.07 15.33 -7.79
CA ARG A 128 -2.69 16.71 -8.10
C ARG A 128 -3.57 17.36 -9.18
N TYR A 129 -4.03 16.59 -10.17
CA TYR A 129 -4.78 17.13 -11.32
C TYR A 129 -6.30 16.88 -11.30
N MET A 130 -6.79 15.90 -10.52
CA MET A 130 -8.23 15.56 -10.47
C MET A 130 -8.92 15.94 -9.16
N GLY A 131 -8.20 16.50 -8.19
CA GLY A 131 -8.76 16.98 -6.93
C GLY A 131 -7.77 16.74 -5.80
N ALA A 132 -7.09 17.81 -5.39
CA ALA A 132 -6.12 17.81 -4.31
C ALA A 132 -6.80 17.61 -2.96
#